data_AF-A0A5J5C2Y3-F1
#
_entry.id   AF-A0A5J5C2Y3-F1
#
_cell.length_a   1.000
_cell.length_b   1.000
_cell.length_c   1.000
_cell.angle_alpha   90.00
_cell.angle_beta   90.00
_cell.angle_gamma   90.00
#
_symmetry.space_group_name_H-M   'P 1'
#
loop_
_entity.id
_entity.type
_entity.pdbx_description
1 polymer ?
#
loop_
_entity_poly.entity_id
_entity_poly.type
_entity_poly.pdbx_seq_one_letter_code
_entity_poly.pdbx_strand_id
1 'polypeptide(L)'
;MRTLLIQCAQAVADNDVRSANELLKQIRWHSSPFGDKHQRLSHCFAYGLESRLLGTGSPLYAALAAKNMSDVRILKAYKLFISAFPFMKTSNFFATQMILEVTNKANRVHIIHFGISHGFQWLPLVQHLSKRPGGPPKLHITGIDHPNPGFRPAARFRCLLDDTILENSPRDAVLNLIKRINPVIFIHGIENGTYNSPFLVLRFREALFHFSALFDMFEANVPREDPDRMVFERDIFGNEVLNVIACEGSERTERPETYKQWQARHLRAGFRQLPLNQEIMKKITAKVKLYYHKEFFVDENSQWMLQGWKGRAILALSCWKPA
;
A
#
# COMPACT_ATOMS: atom_id res chain seq x y z
N MET A 1 -19.37 16.46 -8.14
CA MET A 1 -19.18 15.24 -7.32
C MET A 1 -18.25 15.43 -6.13
N ARG A 2 -16.97 15.80 -6.32
CA ARG A 2 -16.01 16.02 -5.21
C ARG A 2 -16.55 16.94 -4.10
N THR A 3 -17.18 18.05 -4.47
CA THR A 3 -17.77 19.01 -3.51
C THR A 3 -18.88 18.37 -2.67
N LEU A 4 -19.78 17.60 -3.30
CA LEU A 4 -20.87 16.89 -2.59
C LEU A 4 -20.33 15.89 -1.57
N LEU A 5 -19.32 15.09 -1.94
CA LEU A 5 -18.67 14.15 -1.02
C LEU A 5 -18.08 14.85 0.21
N ILE A 6 -17.40 15.98 0.00
CA ILE A 6 -16.78 16.76 1.07
C ILE A 6 -17.83 17.41 1.97
N GLN A 7 -18.90 17.99 1.39
CA GLN A 7 -20.02 18.55 2.15
C GLN A 7 -20.72 17.47 2.97
N CYS A 8 -20.89 16.26 2.41
CA CYS A 8 -21.48 15.15 3.12
C CYS A 8 -20.59 14.71 4.29
N ALA A 9 -19.28 14.59 4.09
CA ALA A 9 -18.35 14.27 5.17
C ALA A 9 -18.36 15.32 6.30
N GLN A 10 -18.54 16.60 5.95
CA GLN A 10 -18.70 17.69 6.91
C GLN A 10 -20.00 17.53 7.71
N ALA A 11 -21.14 17.34 7.04
CA ALA A 11 -22.43 17.11 7.70
C ALA A 11 -22.40 15.89 8.64
N VAL A 12 -21.73 14.81 8.23
CA VAL A 12 -21.51 13.62 9.08
C VAL A 12 -20.64 13.96 10.31
N ALA A 13 -19.59 14.77 10.15
CA ALA A 13 -18.74 15.20 11.25
C ALA A 13 -19.47 16.13 12.25
N ASP A 14 -20.38 16.96 11.75
CA ASP A 14 -21.17 17.91 12.54
C ASP A 14 -22.43 17.27 13.17
N ASN A 15 -22.63 15.96 12.98
CA ASN A 15 -23.84 15.22 13.36
C ASN A 15 -25.15 15.79 12.75
N ASP A 16 -25.06 16.49 11.62
CA ASP A 16 -26.23 16.92 10.85
C ASP A 16 -26.73 15.77 9.96
N VAL A 17 -27.43 14.83 10.60
CA VAL A 17 -27.97 13.62 9.98
C VAL A 17 -28.93 13.96 8.83
N ARG A 18 -29.70 15.05 8.94
CA ARG A 18 -30.65 15.45 7.91
C ARG A 18 -29.93 15.86 6.63
N SER A 19 -28.98 16.80 6.73
CA SER A 19 -28.19 17.23 5.57
C SER A 19 -27.34 16.10 5.01
N ALA A 20 -26.74 15.27 5.87
CA ALA A 20 -25.95 14.12 5.44
C ALA A 20 -26.78 13.13 4.60
N ASN A 21 -28.01 12.81 5.01
CA ASN A 21 -28.89 11.91 4.26
C ASN A 21 -29.32 12.50 2.91
N GLU A 22 -29.64 13.79 2.84
CA GLU A 22 -29.98 14.43 1.56
C GLU A 22 -28.79 14.49 0.59
N LEU A 23 -27.59 14.78 1.12
CA LEU A 23 -26.36 14.76 0.32
C LEU A 23 -26.04 13.33 -0.15
N LEU A 24 -26.21 12.31 0.71
CA LEU A 24 -26.03 10.91 0.32
C LEU A 24 -26.98 10.49 -0.79
N LYS A 25 -28.25 10.89 -0.75
CA LYS A 25 -29.21 10.62 -1.85
C LYS A 25 -28.71 11.20 -3.16
N GLN A 26 -28.25 12.45 -3.17
CA GLN A 26 -27.68 13.09 -4.36
C GLN A 26 -26.41 12.38 -4.85
N ILE A 27 -25.49 12.02 -3.94
CA ILE A 27 -24.28 11.30 -4.30
C ILE A 27 -24.64 9.94 -4.92
N ARG A 28 -25.56 9.20 -4.30
CA ARG A 28 -26.01 7.88 -4.78
C ARG A 28 -26.63 7.96 -6.17
N TRP A 29 -27.46 8.97 -6.42
CA TRP A 29 -28.08 9.21 -7.73
C TRP A 29 -27.06 9.34 -8.87
N HIS A 30 -25.90 9.92 -8.58
CA HIS A 30 -24.85 10.15 -9.58
C HIS A 30 -23.69 9.14 -9.52
N SER A 31 -23.66 8.27 -8.52
CA SER A 31 -22.61 7.26 -8.35
C SER A 31 -23.01 5.92 -8.96
N SER A 32 -22.04 5.15 -9.43
CA SER A 32 -22.26 3.80 -9.94
C SER A 32 -20.99 2.98 -9.74
N PRO A 33 -21.09 1.71 -9.30
CA PRO A 33 -19.93 0.83 -9.19
C PRO A 33 -19.38 0.38 -10.57
N PHE A 34 -20.11 0.67 -11.66
CA PHE A 34 -19.72 0.30 -13.03
C PHE A 34 -19.58 1.52 -13.96
N GLY A 35 -19.75 2.73 -13.42
CA GLY A 35 -19.68 3.99 -14.17
C GLY A 35 -18.24 4.39 -14.50
N ASP A 36 -18.01 5.68 -14.75
CA ASP A 36 -16.65 6.22 -14.88
C ASP A 36 -15.88 6.24 -13.54
N LYS A 37 -14.58 6.57 -13.58
CA LYS A 37 -13.72 6.64 -12.39
C LYS A 37 -14.29 7.50 -11.26
N HIS A 38 -14.98 8.60 -11.55
CA HIS A 38 -15.56 9.47 -10.54
C HIS A 38 -16.81 8.83 -9.95
N GLN A 39 -17.64 8.18 -10.75
CA GLN A 39 -18.82 7.47 -10.29
C GLN A 39 -18.45 6.29 -9.37
N ARG A 40 -17.44 5.50 -9.74
CA ARG A 40 -16.99 4.34 -8.96
C ARG A 40 -16.31 4.76 -7.65
N LEU A 41 -15.44 5.77 -7.69
CA LEU A 41 -14.86 6.37 -6.50
C LEU A 41 -15.95 6.89 -5.54
N SER A 42 -16.92 7.63 -6.08
CA SER A 42 -18.00 8.21 -5.27
C SER A 42 -18.89 7.13 -4.66
N HIS A 43 -19.09 6.01 -5.36
CA HIS A 43 -19.82 4.87 -4.85
C HIS A 43 -19.13 4.27 -3.60
N CYS A 44 -17.81 4.10 -3.63
CA CYS A 44 -17.02 3.63 -2.48
C CYS A 44 -17.08 4.61 -1.30
N PHE A 45 -16.90 5.91 -1.55
CA PHE A 45 -16.91 6.92 -0.49
C PHE A 45 -18.30 7.09 0.13
N ALA A 46 -19.38 7.03 -0.67
CA ALA A 46 -20.75 7.05 -0.17
C ALA A 46 -21.03 5.86 0.74
N TYR A 47 -20.53 4.68 0.39
CA TYR A 47 -20.66 3.47 1.22
C TYR A 47 -19.95 3.62 2.57
N GLY A 48 -18.75 4.22 2.58
CA GLY A 48 -18.04 4.56 3.81
C GLY A 48 -18.81 5.55 4.70
N LEU A 49 -19.35 6.63 4.11
CA LEU A 49 -20.11 7.64 4.84
C LEU A 49 -21.41 7.09 5.43
N GLU A 50 -22.14 6.27 4.66
CA GLU A 50 -23.37 5.61 5.10
C GLU A 50 -23.10 4.62 6.25
N SER A 51 -22.06 3.79 6.11
CA SER A 51 -21.66 2.84 7.16
C SER A 51 -21.24 3.56 8.45
N ARG A 52 -20.62 4.75 8.32
CA ARG A 52 -20.28 5.59 9.47
C ARG A 52 -21.53 6.14 10.16
N LEU A 53 -22.47 6.71 9.40
CA LEU A 53 -23.73 7.25 9.95
C LEU A 53 -24.56 6.18 10.67
N LEU A 54 -24.57 4.96 10.13
CA LEU A 54 -25.29 3.83 10.71
C LEU A 54 -24.55 3.18 11.90
N GLY A 55 -23.30 3.57 12.18
CA GLY A 55 -22.48 2.93 13.22
C GLY A 55 -22.07 1.49 12.89
N THR A 56 -22.10 1.10 11.62
CA THR A 56 -21.84 -0.28 11.16
C THR A 56 -20.45 -0.48 10.54
N GLY A 57 -19.62 0.56 10.52
CA GLY A 57 -18.30 0.57 9.88
C GLY A 57 -17.39 -0.60 10.26
N SER A 58 -17.10 -0.74 11.56
CA SER A 58 -16.20 -1.78 12.07
C SER A 58 -16.70 -3.22 11.84
N PRO A 59 -17.94 -3.60 12.22
CA PRO A 59 -18.42 -4.97 11.98
C PRO A 59 -18.50 -5.30 10.49
N LEU A 60 -18.85 -4.33 9.65
CA LEU A 60 -18.88 -4.50 8.21
C LEU A 60 -17.48 -4.68 7.63
N TYR A 61 -16.52 -3.85 8.03
CA TYR A 61 -15.13 -3.99 7.62
C TYR A 61 -14.55 -5.33 8.06
N ALA A 62 -14.81 -5.78 9.29
CA ALA A 62 -14.37 -7.08 9.78
C ALA A 62 -14.96 -8.23 8.95
N ALA A 63 -16.25 -8.16 8.60
CA ALA A 63 -16.90 -9.17 7.75
C ALA A 63 -16.31 -9.20 6.33
N LEU A 64 -16.04 -8.02 5.74
CA LEU A 64 -15.42 -7.91 4.42
C LEU A 64 -13.95 -8.37 4.44
N ALA A 65 -13.21 -8.04 5.49
CA ALA A 65 -11.84 -8.49 5.71
C ALA A 65 -11.77 -10.01 5.95
N ALA A 66 -12.79 -10.61 6.57
CA ALA A 66 -12.91 -12.05 6.78
C ALA A 66 -13.23 -12.84 5.50
N LYS A 67 -13.77 -12.18 4.47
CA LYS A 67 -14.10 -12.81 3.19
C LYS A 67 -12.84 -13.32 2.47
N ASN A 68 -12.75 -14.63 2.28
CA ASN A 68 -11.68 -15.23 1.51
C ASN A 68 -11.96 -15.07 0.01
N MET A 69 -10.98 -14.55 -0.73
CA MET A 69 -10.96 -14.66 -2.18
C MET A 69 -10.28 -15.98 -2.58
N SER A 70 -10.74 -16.60 -3.67
CA SER A 70 -10.09 -17.80 -4.18
C SER A 70 -8.71 -17.49 -4.74
N ASP A 71 -7.75 -18.41 -4.55
CA ASP A 71 -6.36 -18.26 -5.01
C ASP A 71 -6.29 -17.96 -6.51
N VAL A 72 -7.16 -18.59 -7.31
CA VAL A 72 -7.26 -18.33 -8.75
C VAL A 72 -7.59 -16.87 -9.05
N ARG A 73 -8.55 -16.28 -8.34
CA ARG A 73 -8.96 -14.88 -8.54
C ARG A 73 -7.86 -13.93 -8.07
N ILE A 74 -7.16 -14.29 -7.00
CA ILE A 74 -6.02 -13.52 -6.48
C ILE A 74 -4.88 -13.51 -7.49
N LEU A 75 -4.52 -14.67 -8.04
CA LEU A 75 -3.43 -14.78 -9.03
C LEU A 75 -3.75 -14.02 -10.31
N LYS A 76 -5.01 -14.02 -10.76
CA LYS A 76 -5.47 -13.21 -11.89
C LYS A 76 -5.36 -11.71 -11.62
N ALA A 77 -5.87 -11.25 -10.48
CA ALA A 77 -5.75 -9.85 -10.05
C ALA A 77 -4.28 -9.43 -9.91
N TYR A 78 -3.44 -10.26 -9.32
CA TYR A 78 -2.00 -10.02 -9.22
C TYR A 78 -1.35 -9.90 -10.60
N LYS A 79 -1.67 -10.81 -11.53
CA LYS A 79 -1.19 -10.78 -12.91
C LYS A 79 -1.57 -9.47 -13.61
N LEU A 80 -2.84 -9.06 -13.50
CA LEU A 80 -3.32 -7.78 -14.03
C LEU A 80 -2.51 -6.60 -13.46
N PHE A 81 -2.33 -6.58 -12.14
CA PHE A 81 -1.63 -5.48 -11.46
C PHE A 81 -0.18 -5.35 -11.93
N ILE A 82 0.57 -6.46 -11.98
CA ILE A 82 1.97 -6.42 -12.41
C ILE A 82 2.11 -6.14 -13.91
N SER A 83 1.09 -6.42 -14.74
CA SER A 83 1.11 -6.05 -16.16
C SER A 83 0.82 -4.57 -16.37
N ALA A 84 -0.18 -4.02 -15.66
CA ALA A 84 -0.65 -2.66 -15.85
C ALA A 84 0.21 -1.61 -15.11
N PHE A 85 0.82 -1.98 -13.97
CA PHE A 85 1.47 -1.03 -13.07
C PHE A 85 2.95 -1.38 -12.82
N PRO A 86 3.86 -0.40 -12.76
CA PRO A 86 5.29 -0.66 -12.59
C PRO A 86 5.65 -1.10 -11.16
N PHE A 87 4.88 -0.64 -10.18
CA PHE A 87 5.20 -0.63 -8.75
C PHE A 87 5.86 -1.88 -8.17
N MET A 88 5.24 -3.05 -8.33
CA MET A 88 5.76 -4.29 -7.75
C MET A 88 7.01 -4.77 -8.50
N LYS A 89 7.02 -4.63 -9.84
CA LYS A 89 8.15 -5.07 -10.66
C LYS A 89 9.41 -4.24 -10.39
N THR A 90 9.27 -2.92 -10.33
CA THR A 90 10.36 -1.99 -10.02
C THR A 90 10.88 -2.16 -8.60
N SER A 91 9.99 -2.28 -7.60
CA SER A 91 10.37 -2.52 -6.20
C SER A 91 11.09 -3.86 -6.03
N ASN A 92 10.57 -4.94 -6.63
CA ASN A 92 11.18 -6.27 -6.56
C ASN A 92 12.52 -6.32 -7.28
N PHE A 93 12.63 -5.66 -8.45
CA PHE A 93 13.89 -5.56 -9.17
C PHE A 93 14.92 -4.79 -8.34
N PHE A 94 14.56 -3.63 -7.80
CA PHE A 94 15.44 -2.85 -6.92
C PHE A 94 15.90 -3.69 -5.72
N ALA A 95 14.97 -4.27 -4.97
CA ALA A 95 15.27 -5.06 -3.77
C ALA A 95 16.18 -6.25 -4.10
N THR A 96 15.91 -6.96 -5.20
CA THR A 96 16.74 -8.07 -5.68
C THR A 96 18.16 -7.61 -5.94
N GLN A 97 18.35 -6.49 -6.65
CA GLN A 97 19.68 -5.99 -6.97
C GLN A 97 20.45 -5.55 -5.72
N MET A 98 19.80 -4.83 -4.79
CA MET A 98 20.43 -4.45 -3.51
C MET A 98 20.83 -5.67 -2.68
N ILE A 99 20.02 -6.73 -2.67
CA ILE A 99 20.37 -7.98 -1.99
C ILE A 99 21.57 -8.65 -2.67
N LEU A 100 21.59 -8.72 -4.01
CA LEU A 100 22.71 -9.30 -4.75
C LEU A 100 24.03 -8.57 -4.48
N GLU A 101 24.00 -7.23 -4.38
CA GLU A 101 25.18 -6.42 -4.04
C GLU A 101 25.77 -6.81 -2.68
N VAL A 102 24.94 -6.88 -1.64
CA VAL A 102 25.43 -7.17 -0.28
C VAL A 102 25.73 -8.65 -0.03
N THR A 103 25.22 -9.54 -0.88
CA THR A 103 25.41 -11.00 -0.75
C THR A 103 26.42 -11.59 -1.74
N ASN A 104 27.09 -10.76 -2.55
CA ASN A 104 27.96 -11.21 -3.64
C ASN A 104 29.03 -12.24 -3.21
N LYS A 105 29.58 -12.10 -2.01
CA LYS A 105 30.62 -12.97 -1.42
C LYS A 105 30.12 -13.84 -0.26
N ALA A 106 28.83 -13.80 0.05
CA ALA A 106 28.28 -14.55 1.19
C ALA A 106 28.14 -16.03 0.85
N ASN A 107 28.55 -16.93 1.77
CA ASN A 107 28.33 -18.38 1.61
C ASN A 107 26.96 -18.84 2.13
N ARG A 108 26.34 -18.04 2.98
CA ARG A 108 24.99 -18.26 3.53
C ARG A 108 24.20 -16.96 3.46
N VAL A 109 22.96 -17.04 3.01
CA VAL A 109 22.04 -15.89 2.92
C VAL A 109 20.74 -16.28 3.62
N HIS A 110 20.31 -15.45 4.56
CA HIS A 110 19.01 -15.57 5.22
C HIS A 110 18.18 -14.33 4.95
N ILE A 111 17.02 -14.51 4.33
CA ILE A 111 16.06 -13.45 4.03
C ILE A 111 14.86 -13.63 4.95
N ILE A 112 14.51 -12.58 5.69
CA ILE A 112 13.27 -12.51 6.48
C ILE A 112 12.35 -11.54 5.76
N HIS A 113 11.20 -12.01 5.29
CA HIS A 113 10.25 -11.20 4.53
C HIS A 113 8.92 -11.06 5.26
N PHE A 114 8.67 -9.87 5.77
CA PHE A 114 7.37 -9.48 6.30
C PHE A 114 6.41 -9.14 5.14
N GLY A 115 5.25 -9.80 5.09
CA GLY A 115 4.26 -9.67 4.03
C GLY A 115 4.60 -10.47 2.78
N ILE A 116 5.15 -11.68 2.92
CA ILE A 116 5.64 -12.50 1.79
C ILE A 116 4.58 -12.84 0.74
N SER A 117 3.31 -12.94 1.13
CA SER A 117 2.23 -13.36 0.24
C SER A 117 2.62 -14.65 -0.51
N HIS A 118 2.64 -14.63 -1.84
CA HIS A 118 2.94 -15.80 -2.66
C HIS A 118 4.45 -16.03 -2.91
N GLY A 119 5.32 -15.15 -2.40
CA GLY A 119 6.77 -15.31 -2.54
C GLY A 119 7.35 -15.10 -3.95
N PHE A 120 6.55 -14.66 -4.94
CA PHE A 120 7.00 -14.46 -6.32
C PHE A 120 8.20 -13.51 -6.46
N GLN A 121 8.37 -12.58 -5.52
CA GLN A 121 9.52 -11.68 -5.46
C GLN A 121 10.86 -12.43 -5.43
N TRP A 122 10.90 -13.64 -4.85
CA TRP A 122 12.14 -14.37 -4.63
C TRP A 122 12.58 -15.23 -5.82
N LEU A 123 11.68 -15.54 -6.76
CA LEU A 123 12.01 -16.39 -7.91
C LEU A 123 13.17 -15.82 -8.75
N PRO A 124 13.17 -14.53 -9.14
CA PRO A 124 14.31 -13.95 -9.85
C PRO A 124 15.59 -13.98 -9.02
N LEU A 125 15.52 -13.73 -7.72
CA LEU A 125 16.70 -13.75 -6.85
C LEU A 125 17.34 -15.13 -6.80
N VAL A 126 16.54 -16.20 -6.63
CA VAL A 126 17.02 -17.59 -6.62
C VAL A 126 17.75 -17.90 -7.93
N GLN A 127 17.19 -17.49 -9.07
CA GLN A 127 17.83 -17.69 -10.39
C GLN A 127 19.16 -16.93 -10.54
N HIS A 128 19.29 -15.73 -9.97
CA HIS A 128 20.56 -14.99 -10.00
C HIS A 128 21.61 -15.66 -9.10
N LEU A 129 21.21 -16.06 -7.89
CA LEU A 129 22.10 -16.75 -6.94
C LEU A 129 22.58 -18.10 -7.47
N SER A 130 21.74 -18.84 -8.20
CA SER A 130 22.12 -20.14 -8.80
C SER A 130 23.18 -20.02 -9.89
N LYS A 131 23.29 -18.84 -10.53
CA LYS A 131 24.24 -18.56 -11.61
C LYS A 131 25.50 -17.82 -11.14
N ARG A 132 25.66 -17.64 -9.83
CA ARG A 132 26.78 -16.89 -9.25
C ARG A 132 28.12 -17.58 -9.56
N PRO A 133 29.16 -16.84 -9.99
CA PRO A 133 30.52 -17.38 -10.07
C PRO A 133 30.97 -17.94 -8.72
N GLY A 134 31.54 -19.15 -8.71
CA GLY A 134 31.89 -19.87 -7.47
C GLY A 134 30.73 -20.63 -6.81
N GLY A 135 29.54 -20.62 -7.42
CA GLY A 135 28.39 -21.42 -7.00
C GLY A 135 27.40 -20.69 -6.07
N PRO A 136 26.19 -21.26 -5.90
CA PRO A 136 25.14 -20.67 -5.08
C PRO A 136 25.47 -20.70 -3.58
N PRO A 137 25.03 -19.70 -2.80
CA PRO A 137 25.08 -19.76 -1.35
C PRO A 137 24.02 -20.73 -0.80
N LYS A 138 24.17 -21.15 0.46
CA LYS A 138 23.05 -21.73 1.20
C LYS A 138 22.01 -20.65 1.47
N LEU A 139 20.86 -20.73 0.81
CA LEU A 139 19.76 -19.78 0.93
C LEU A 139 18.70 -20.29 1.90
N HIS A 140 18.30 -19.45 2.86
CA HIS A 140 17.14 -19.67 3.72
C HIS A 140 16.21 -18.46 3.62
N ILE A 141 14.92 -18.70 3.40
CA ILE A 141 13.90 -17.65 3.31
C ILE A 141 12.85 -17.93 4.38
N THR A 142 12.69 -17.01 5.32
CA THR A 142 11.61 -17.00 6.30
C THR A 142 10.56 -16.00 5.84
N GLY A 143 9.43 -16.51 5.35
CA GLY A 143 8.25 -15.71 5.06
C GLY A 143 7.42 -15.51 6.31
N ILE A 144 7.17 -14.26 6.69
CA ILE A 144 6.23 -13.89 7.74
C ILE A 144 5.03 -13.29 7.03
N ASP A 145 3.90 -13.99 7.11
CA ASP A 145 2.62 -13.49 6.63
C ASP A 145 1.59 -13.50 7.77
N HIS A 146 0.43 -12.93 7.54
CA HIS A 146 -0.64 -12.94 8.52
C HIS A 146 -1.11 -14.39 8.81
N PRO A 147 -1.48 -14.71 10.06
CA PRO A 147 -1.73 -16.08 10.53
C PRO A 147 -2.97 -16.76 9.93
N ASN A 148 -3.69 -16.11 9.01
CA ASN A 148 -4.91 -16.66 8.42
C ASN A 148 -4.69 -17.00 6.94
N PRO A 149 -5.06 -18.20 6.47
CA PRO A 149 -4.90 -18.59 5.07
C PRO A 149 -5.72 -17.69 4.12
N GLY A 150 -5.16 -17.43 2.92
CA GLY A 150 -5.78 -16.65 1.85
C GLY A 150 -5.25 -15.21 1.70
N PHE A 151 -5.48 -14.58 0.55
CA PHE A 151 -5.08 -13.19 0.31
C PHE A 151 -6.06 -12.22 0.99
N ARG A 152 -5.56 -11.47 1.98
CA ARG A 152 -6.27 -10.38 2.64
C ARG A 152 -5.60 -9.04 2.27
N PRO A 153 -6.17 -8.28 1.31
CA PRO A 153 -5.57 -7.04 0.82
C PRO A 153 -5.39 -5.97 1.91
N ALA A 154 -6.36 -5.94 2.84
CA ALA A 154 -6.49 -4.97 3.93
C ALA A 154 -5.82 -5.43 5.25
N ALA A 155 -5.00 -6.48 5.19
CA ALA A 155 -4.23 -6.98 6.31
C ALA A 155 -2.82 -7.28 5.81
N ARG A 156 -2.08 -6.23 5.42
CA ARG A 156 -0.63 -6.32 5.23
C ARG A 156 0.04 -5.70 6.46
N PHE A 157 1.35 -5.82 6.55
CA PHE A 157 2.20 -5.12 7.55
C PHE A 157 1.91 -3.61 7.70
N ARG A 158 1.20 -3.01 6.72
CA ARG A 158 0.60 -1.67 6.73
C ARG A 158 -0.41 -1.42 7.88
N CYS A 159 -1.02 -2.48 8.42
CA CYS A 159 -2.12 -2.43 9.37
C CYS A 159 -1.66 -2.58 10.84
N LEU A 160 -0.38 -2.33 11.12
CA LEU A 160 0.09 -2.21 12.51
C LEU A 160 -0.49 -0.91 13.08
N LEU A 161 -1.20 -1.05 14.22
CA LEU A 161 -1.84 0.04 14.95
C LEU A 161 -0.87 1.21 15.14
N ASP A 162 -1.40 2.42 15.03
CA ASP A 162 -0.64 3.66 15.14
C ASP A 162 -0.91 4.38 16.47
N ASP A 163 0.07 5.19 16.85
CA ASP A 163 0.44 5.75 18.16
C ASP A 163 -0.60 6.53 18.97
N THR A 164 -1.89 6.49 18.64
CA THR A 164 -2.88 7.34 19.33
C THR A 164 -3.32 6.84 20.71
N ILE A 165 -2.86 5.67 21.20
CA ILE A 165 -3.35 5.10 22.49
C ILE A 165 -2.28 4.37 23.34
N LEU A 166 -1.05 4.11 22.87
CA LEU A 166 -0.09 3.26 23.62
C LEU A 166 1.32 3.86 23.70
N GLU A 167 1.94 3.81 24.89
CA GLU A 167 3.33 4.20 25.17
C GLU A 167 4.39 3.43 24.36
N ASN A 168 4.00 2.36 23.65
CA ASN A 168 4.86 1.58 22.76
C ASN A 168 4.14 1.26 21.44
N SER A 169 4.50 1.97 20.37
CA SER A 169 4.01 1.70 19.01
C SER A 169 4.31 0.25 18.57
N PRO A 170 3.35 -0.50 18.03
CA PRO A 170 3.65 -1.77 17.36
C PRO A 170 4.65 -1.61 16.20
N ARG A 171 4.67 -0.45 15.52
CA ARG A 171 5.65 -0.15 14.47
C ARG A 171 7.05 -0.03 15.05
N ASP A 172 7.19 0.64 16.20
CA ASP A 172 8.48 0.78 16.88
C ASP A 172 8.93 -0.56 17.48
N ALA A 173 8.01 -1.37 18.02
CA ALA A 173 8.31 -2.72 18.50
C ALA A 173 8.88 -3.61 17.37
N VAL A 174 8.30 -3.50 16.17
CA VAL A 174 8.79 -4.16 14.96
C VAL A 174 10.17 -3.62 14.54
N LEU A 175 10.36 -2.31 14.50
CA LEU A 175 11.68 -1.73 14.15
C LEU A 175 12.75 -2.16 15.16
N ASN A 176 12.41 -2.20 16.44
CA ASN A 176 13.29 -2.71 17.50
C ASN A 176 13.60 -4.20 17.33
N LEU A 177 12.62 -5.02 16.91
CA LEU A 177 12.85 -6.42 16.57
C LEU A 177 13.81 -6.55 15.38
N ILE A 178 13.57 -5.81 14.30
CA ILE A 178 14.43 -5.82 13.11
C ILE A 178 15.85 -5.36 13.47
N LYS A 179 15.97 -4.36 14.36
CA LYS A 179 17.28 -3.92 14.86
C LYS A 179 18.00 -5.02 15.63
N ARG A 180 17.29 -5.74 16.53
CA ARG A 180 17.86 -6.88 17.27
C ARG A 180 18.27 -8.05 16.38
N ILE A 181 17.55 -8.28 15.28
CA ILE A 181 17.94 -9.26 14.25
C ILE A 181 19.29 -8.89 13.61
N ASN A 182 19.66 -7.60 13.64
CA ASN A 182 20.91 -7.05 13.12
C ASN A 182 21.17 -7.40 11.63
N PRO A 183 20.24 -7.09 10.71
CA PRO A 183 20.40 -7.45 9.30
C PRO A 183 21.53 -6.67 8.63
N VAL A 184 22.19 -7.31 7.65
CA VAL A 184 23.18 -6.65 6.77
C VAL A 184 22.55 -5.50 5.99
N ILE A 185 21.32 -5.70 5.53
CA ILE A 185 20.49 -4.70 4.87
C ILE A 185 19.02 -4.91 5.26
N PHE A 186 18.32 -3.82 5.53
CA PHE A 186 16.87 -3.78 5.72
C PHE A 186 16.25 -2.91 4.63
N ILE A 187 15.47 -3.52 3.74
CA ILE A 187 14.76 -2.83 2.66
C ILE A 187 13.32 -2.63 3.10
N HIS A 188 12.89 -1.38 3.25
CA HIS A 188 11.55 -1.05 3.71
C HIS A 188 10.73 -0.41 2.59
N GLY A 189 9.59 -1.02 2.25
CA GLY A 189 8.61 -0.49 1.32
C GLY A 189 7.33 -0.10 2.01
N ILE A 190 6.85 1.10 1.73
CA ILE A 190 5.64 1.66 2.32
C ILE A 190 4.70 2.17 1.25
N GLU A 191 3.43 2.25 1.63
CA GLU A 191 2.48 3.13 0.97
C GLU A 191 2.58 4.54 1.56
N ASN A 192 2.72 5.52 0.67
CA ASN A 192 2.87 6.91 1.05
C ASN A 192 1.50 7.60 1.09
N GLY A 193 1.03 7.91 2.30
CA GLY A 193 -0.30 8.49 2.52
C GLY A 193 -0.34 9.52 3.65
N THR A 194 -1.33 10.40 3.58
CA THR A 194 -1.57 11.54 4.50
C THR A 194 -2.92 11.46 5.20
N TYR A 195 -3.67 10.36 5.02
CA TYR A 195 -5.05 10.21 5.46
C TYR A 195 -5.20 9.49 6.81
N ASN A 196 -4.23 9.67 7.71
CA ASN A 196 -4.25 9.07 9.06
C ASN A 196 -4.78 10.01 10.16
N SER A 197 -5.28 11.21 9.80
CA SER A 197 -5.77 12.19 10.78
C SER A 197 -6.89 11.62 11.67
N PRO A 198 -6.89 11.90 12.99
CA PRO A 198 -7.99 11.50 13.87
C PRO A 198 -9.30 12.24 13.55
N PHE A 199 -9.25 13.35 12.82
CA PHE A 199 -10.43 14.13 12.43
C PHE A 199 -10.98 13.68 11.07
N LEU A 200 -12.26 13.33 11.02
CA LEU A 200 -12.92 12.76 9.84
C LEU A 200 -12.72 13.60 8.58
N VAL A 201 -13.04 14.89 8.62
CA VAL A 201 -13.02 15.76 7.43
C VAL A 201 -11.62 15.88 6.85
N LEU A 202 -10.59 15.97 7.70
CA LEU A 202 -9.19 16.03 7.28
C LEU A 202 -8.76 14.73 6.60
N ARG A 203 -8.95 13.57 7.26
CA ARG A 203 -8.58 12.29 6.65
C ARG A 203 -9.41 11.98 5.40
N PHE A 204 -10.68 12.39 5.36
CA PHE A 204 -11.56 12.19 4.21
C PHE A 204 -11.06 12.93 2.97
N ARG A 205 -10.64 14.19 3.11
CA ARG A 205 -10.09 14.97 1.98
C ARG A 205 -8.81 14.34 1.44
N GLU A 206 -7.92 13.94 2.32
CA GLU A 206 -6.65 13.29 1.95
C GLU A 206 -6.86 11.92 1.32
N ALA A 207 -7.79 11.13 1.86
CA ALA A 207 -8.18 9.83 1.30
C ALA A 207 -8.81 10.02 -0.08
N LEU A 208 -9.76 10.95 -0.22
CA LEU A 208 -10.39 11.24 -1.51
C LEU A 208 -9.35 11.62 -2.55
N PHE A 209 -8.36 12.42 -2.18
CA PHE A 209 -7.28 12.80 -3.08
C PHE A 209 -6.37 11.61 -3.42
N HIS A 210 -6.07 10.72 -2.46
CA HIS A 210 -5.27 9.50 -2.69
C HIS A 210 -5.99 8.50 -3.61
N PHE A 211 -7.20 8.08 -3.24
CA PHE A 211 -7.97 7.13 -4.01
C PHE A 211 -8.40 7.68 -5.38
N SER A 212 -8.59 9.00 -5.52
CA SER A 212 -8.77 9.61 -6.86
C SER A 212 -7.60 9.29 -7.80
N ALA A 213 -6.36 9.33 -7.31
CA ALA A 213 -5.19 9.01 -8.12
C ALA A 213 -5.15 7.52 -8.48
N LEU A 214 -5.54 6.63 -7.56
CA LEU A 214 -5.63 5.18 -7.84
C LEU A 214 -6.71 4.87 -8.87
N PHE A 215 -7.92 5.43 -8.73
CA PHE A 215 -9.00 5.23 -9.71
C PHE A 215 -8.66 5.83 -11.08
N ASP A 216 -8.01 7.00 -11.12
CA ASP A 216 -7.52 7.61 -12.37
C ASP A 216 -6.44 6.75 -13.05
N MET A 217 -5.55 6.16 -12.25
CA MET A 217 -4.53 5.23 -12.72
C MET A 217 -5.15 3.95 -13.30
N PHE A 218 -6.14 3.34 -12.65
CA PHE A 218 -6.85 2.19 -13.23
C PHE A 218 -7.63 2.57 -14.48
N GLU A 219 -8.25 3.75 -14.51
CA GLU A 219 -8.98 4.25 -15.67
C GLU A 219 -8.10 4.37 -16.93
N ALA A 220 -6.85 4.79 -16.75
CA ALA A 220 -5.93 4.99 -17.86
C ALA A 220 -5.23 3.70 -18.32
N ASN A 221 -5.12 2.68 -17.46
CA ASN A 221 -4.23 1.53 -17.71
C ASN A 221 -4.95 0.18 -17.76
N VAL A 222 -6.23 0.10 -17.40
CA VAL A 222 -6.99 -1.15 -17.34
C VAL A 222 -8.35 -0.96 -18.03
N PRO A 223 -8.75 -1.85 -18.97
CA PRO A 223 -10.09 -1.84 -19.55
C PRO A 223 -11.19 -1.86 -18.49
N ARG A 224 -12.35 -1.25 -18.77
CA ARG A 224 -13.46 -1.19 -17.79
C ARG A 224 -14.14 -2.54 -17.62
N GLU A 225 -14.13 -3.33 -18.69
CA GLU A 225 -14.76 -4.65 -18.80
C GLU A 225 -13.92 -5.74 -18.14
N ASP A 226 -12.67 -5.44 -17.76
CA ASP A 226 -11.78 -6.40 -17.12
C ASP A 226 -12.35 -6.78 -15.72
N PRO A 227 -12.75 -8.03 -15.49
CA PRO A 227 -13.37 -8.44 -14.23
C PRO A 227 -12.40 -8.40 -13.05
N ASP A 228 -11.09 -8.48 -13.30
CA ASP A 228 -10.07 -8.45 -12.27
C ASP A 228 -9.81 -7.01 -11.78
N ARG A 229 -10.19 -5.99 -12.55
CA ARG A 229 -10.23 -4.59 -12.09
C ARG A 229 -11.09 -4.40 -10.86
N MET A 230 -12.26 -5.04 -10.84
CA MET A 230 -13.21 -4.93 -9.72
C MET A 230 -12.65 -5.49 -8.42
N VAL A 231 -11.71 -6.43 -8.49
CA VAL A 231 -10.99 -6.90 -7.30
C VAL A 231 -10.32 -5.72 -6.63
N PHE A 232 -9.61 -4.87 -7.37
CA PHE A 232 -8.94 -3.71 -6.82
C PHE A 232 -9.92 -2.61 -6.40
N GLU A 233 -10.74 -2.12 -7.32
CA GLU A 233 -11.57 -0.93 -7.06
C GLU A 233 -12.64 -1.19 -5.99
N ARG A 234 -13.25 -2.38 -5.95
CA ARG A 234 -14.29 -2.74 -4.97
C ARG A 234 -13.73 -3.47 -3.75
N ASP A 235 -13.02 -4.58 -3.98
CA ASP A 235 -12.66 -5.52 -2.89
C ASP A 235 -11.38 -5.09 -2.13
N ILE A 236 -10.54 -4.22 -2.70
CA ILE A 236 -9.32 -3.70 -2.06
C ILE A 236 -9.53 -2.24 -1.65
N PHE A 237 -9.59 -1.33 -2.62
CA PHE A 237 -9.70 0.11 -2.36
C PHE A 237 -11.02 0.47 -1.69
N GLY A 238 -12.13 -0.16 -2.08
CA GLY A 238 -13.41 0.04 -1.41
C GLY A 238 -13.38 -0.31 0.08
N ASN A 239 -12.69 -1.40 0.44
CA ASN A 239 -12.52 -1.83 1.83
C ASN A 239 -11.58 -0.91 2.60
N GLU A 240 -10.48 -0.45 1.98
CA GLU A 240 -9.57 0.53 2.58
C GLU A 240 -10.30 1.87 2.82
N VAL A 241 -11.06 2.36 1.84
CA VAL A 241 -11.92 3.55 1.96
C VAL A 241 -12.94 3.39 3.09
N LEU A 242 -13.60 2.25 3.19
CA LEU A 242 -14.53 1.95 4.28
C LEU A 242 -13.84 2.04 5.63
N ASN A 243 -12.66 1.42 5.79
CA ASN A 243 -11.93 1.46 7.05
C ASN A 243 -11.52 2.88 7.44
N VAL A 244 -10.98 3.65 6.50
CA VAL A 244 -10.54 5.04 6.73
C VAL A 244 -11.71 5.94 7.16
N ILE A 245 -12.89 5.77 6.55
CA ILE A 245 -14.04 6.66 6.78
C ILE A 245 -14.85 6.20 7.99
N ALA A 246 -15.19 4.92 8.07
CA ALA A 246 -16.22 4.41 8.98
C ALA A 246 -15.69 3.79 10.28
N CYS A 247 -14.42 3.37 10.32
CA CYS A 247 -13.83 2.81 11.54
C CYS A 247 -13.12 3.90 12.37
N GLU A 248 -12.98 3.66 13.67
CA GLU A 248 -12.27 4.54 14.62
C GLU A 248 -11.38 3.73 15.55
N GLY A 249 -10.59 4.43 16.38
CA GLY A 249 -9.76 3.78 17.41
C GLY A 249 -8.87 2.68 16.85
N SER A 250 -8.81 1.54 17.54
CA SER A 250 -8.04 0.37 17.12
C SER A 250 -8.65 -0.40 15.94
N GLU A 251 -9.93 -0.19 15.62
CA GLU A 251 -10.60 -0.86 14.50
C GLU A 251 -10.26 -0.18 13.16
N ARG A 252 -9.84 1.09 13.19
CA ARG A 252 -9.25 1.76 12.03
C ARG A 252 -7.79 1.34 11.85
N THR A 253 -7.57 0.37 10.97
CA THR A 253 -6.25 -0.21 10.65
C THR A 253 -5.53 0.50 9.52
N GLU A 254 -6.26 1.15 8.59
CA GLU A 254 -5.69 1.90 7.48
C GLU A 254 -5.19 3.26 7.95
N ARG A 255 -3.88 3.30 8.21
CA ARG A 255 -3.18 4.41 8.87
C ARG A 255 -1.84 4.68 8.18
N PRO A 256 -1.80 5.02 6.88
CA PRO A 256 -0.53 5.24 6.21
C PRO A 256 0.16 6.47 6.77
N GLU A 257 1.48 6.40 6.75
CA GLU A 257 2.39 7.49 7.04
C GLU A 257 3.14 7.87 5.76
N THR A 258 3.58 9.12 5.70
CA THR A 258 4.47 9.58 4.64
C THR A 258 5.86 8.96 4.79
N TYR A 259 6.62 8.88 3.70
CA TYR A 259 8.02 8.45 3.76
C TYR A 259 8.88 9.32 4.69
N LYS A 260 8.51 10.60 4.88
CA LYS A 260 9.19 11.51 5.81
C LYS A 260 8.93 11.15 7.28
N GLN A 261 7.71 10.70 7.61
CA GLN A 261 7.41 10.20 8.96
C GLN A 261 8.17 8.90 9.23
N TRP A 262 8.18 7.97 8.26
CA TRP A 262 8.98 6.75 8.34
C TRP A 262 10.49 7.01 8.41
N GLN A 263 11.00 8.03 7.70
CA GLN A 263 12.38 8.48 7.83
C GLN A 263 12.71 8.82 9.28
N ALA A 264 11.91 9.67 9.92
CA ALA A 264 12.11 10.06 11.32
C ALA A 264 12.00 8.87 12.27
N ARG A 265 11.08 7.94 12.00
CA ARG A 265 10.89 6.72 12.80
C ARG A 265 12.10 5.79 12.74
N HIS A 266 12.65 5.54 11.55
CA HIS A 266 13.88 4.75 11.38
C HIS A 266 15.08 5.36 12.11
N LEU A 267 15.27 6.68 11.95
CA LEU A 267 16.38 7.38 12.60
C LEU A 267 16.28 7.29 14.13
N ARG A 268 15.08 7.49 14.69
CA ARG A 268 14.82 7.36 16.13
C ARG A 268 14.98 5.92 16.65
N ALA A 269 14.64 4.92 15.83
CA ALA A 269 14.92 3.52 16.15
C ALA A 269 16.44 3.19 16.06
N GLY A 270 17.27 4.11 15.58
CA GLY A 270 18.72 3.91 15.44
C GLY A 270 19.08 3.06 14.23
N PHE A 271 18.42 3.30 13.11
CA PHE A 271 18.86 2.83 11.80
C PHE A 271 19.61 3.94 11.07
N ARG A 272 20.65 3.56 10.33
CA ARG A 272 21.34 4.41 9.36
C ARG A 272 20.82 4.11 7.97
N GLN A 273 20.39 5.14 7.25
CA GLN A 273 19.95 5.00 5.87
C GLN A 273 21.14 4.71 4.95
N LEU A 274 20.92 3.83 3.97
CA LEU A 274 21.90 3.51 2.94
C LEU A 274 21.55 4.26 1.64
N PRO A 275 22.54 4.71 0.87
CA PRO A 275 22.29 5.34 -0.41
C PRO A 275 21.68 4.36 -1.41
N LEU A 276 20.90 4.88 -2.36
CA LEU A 276 20.36 4.09 -3.46
C LEU A 276 21.42 3.97 -4.56
N ASN A 277 21.54 2.80 -5.17
CA ASN A 277 22.43 2.63 -6.31
C ASN A 277 21.88 3.39 -7.52
N GLN A 278 22.64 4.38 -7.98
CA GLN A 278 22.23 5.29 -9.05
C GLN A 278 22.12 4.60 -10.42
N GLU A 279 22.89 3.55 -10.68
CA GLU A 279 22.79 2.77 -11.91
C GLU A 279 21.48 1.96 -11.93
N ILE A 280 21.12 1.37 -10.79
CA ILE A 280 19.85 0.65 -10.62
C ILE A 280 18.68 1.62 -10.79
N MET A 281 18.74 2.80 -10.17
CA MET A 281 17.70 3.84 -10.29
C MET A 281 17.52 4.31 -11.75
N LYS A 282 18.61 4.55 -12.48
CA LYS A 282 18.58 4.90 -13.92
C LYS A 282 17.93 3.79 -14.75
N LYS A 283 18.31 2.53 -14.52
CA LYS A 283 17.73 1.36 -15.22
C LYS A 283 16.24 1.22 -14.96
N ILE A 284 15.79 1.39 -13.70
CA ILE A 284 14.38 1.35 -13.32
C ILE A 284 13.61 2.47 -14.03
N THR A 285 14.11 3.70 -13.95
CA THR A 285 13.48 4.88 -14.54
C THR A 285 13.33 4.73 -16.06
N ALA A 286 14.37 4.24 -16.74
CA ALA A 286 14.32 3.98 -18.18
C ALA A 286 13.27 2.92 -18.54
N LYS A 287 13.19 1.81 -17.78
CA LYS A 287 12.18 0.77 -18.01
C LYS A 287 10.77 1.28 -17.78
N VAL A 288 10.54 2.10 -16.77
CA VAL A 288 9.21 2.69 -16.52
C VAL A 288 8.78 3.57 -17.68
N LYS A 289 9.69 4.45 -18.16
CA LYS A 289 9.42 5.31 -19.32
C LYS A 289 9.17 4.54 -20.62
N LEU A 290 9.81 3.38 -20.78
CA LEU A 290 9.71 2.59 -22.01
C LEU A 290 8.44 1.72 -22.08
N TYR A 291 8.06 1.10 -20.96
CA TYR A 291 7.03 0.05 -20.95
C TYR A 291 5.69 0.46 -20.34
N TYR A 292 5.63 1.59 -19.66
CA TYR A 292 4.44 2.01 -18.91
C TYR A 292 3.94 3.38 -19.36
N HIS A 293 2.70 3.69 -19.00
CA HIS A 293 2.08 4.97 -19.31
C HIS A 293 2.93 6.15 -18.79
N LYS A 294 3.05 7.20 -19.60
CA LYS A 294 3.95 8.35 -19.37
C LYS A 294 3.75 9.10 -18.05
N GLU A 295 2.59 8.96 -17.43
CA GLU A 295 2.25 9.60 -16.15
C GLU A 295 2.77 8.81 -14.93
N PHE A 296 3.27 7.59 -15.13
CA PHE A 296 4.05 6.91 -14.11
C PHE A 296 5.41 7.57 -13.96
N PHE A 297 5.86 7.69 -12.72
CA PHE A 297 7.21 8.17 -12.44
C PHE A 297 7.89 7.31 -11.38
N VAL A 298 9.22 7.30 -11.47
CA VAL A 298 10.12 6.85 -10.41
C VAL A 298 11.11 7.99 -10.19
N ASP A 299 11.26 8.40 -8.93
CA ASP A 299 12.11 9.52 -8.53
C ASP A 299 12.86 9.19 -7.23
N GLU A 300 13.88 9.97 -6.91
CA GLU A 300 14.64 9.86 -5.68
C GLU A 300 14.46 11.11 -4.81
N ASN A 301 14.03 10.93 -3.57
CA ASN A 301 14.03 12.00 -2.58
C ASN A 301 14.56 11.51 -1.24
N SER A 302 15.57 12.19 -0.68
CA SER A 302 16.12 11.86 0.64
C SER A 302 16.50 10.36 0.77
N GLN A 303 17.12 9.80 -0.27
CA GLN A 303 17.44 8.36 -0.38
C GLN A 303 16.22 7.41 -0.30
N TRP A 304 15.03 7.89 -0.66
CA TRP A 304 13.85 7.06 -0.95
C TRP A 304 13.60 7.01 -2.45
N MET A 305 13.38 5.80 -2.98
CA MET A 305 12.81 5.61 -4.30
C MET A 305 11.31 5.82 -4.20
N LEU A 306 10.84 6.94 -4.74
CA LEU A 306 9.43 7.29 -4.84
C LEU A 306 8.86 6.78 -6.15
N GLN A 307 7.66 6.21 -6.10
CA GLN A 307 6.95 5.71 -7.27
C GLN A 307 5.53 6.24 -7.25
N GLY A 308 5.03 6.69 -8.39
CA GLY A 308 3.76 7.39 -8.38
C GLY A 308 3.12 7.59 -9.74
N TRP A 309 2.03 8.35 -9.71
CA TRP A 309 1.15 8.66 -10.84
C TRP A 309 0.80 10.15 -10.86
N LYS A 310 0.98 10.84 -11.99
CA LYS A 310 0.65 12.27 -12.18
C LYS A 310 1.22 13.16 -11.06
N GLY A 311 2.50 12.99 -10.75
CA GLY A 311 3.20 13.76 -9.71
C GLY A 311 2.88 13.36 -8.26
N ARG A 312 1.96 12.42 -8.03
CA ARG A 312 1.67 11.90 -6.68
C ARG A 312 2.47 10.63 -6.38
N ALA A 313 3.33 10.69 -5.36
CA ALA A 313 4.01 9.50 -4.83
C ALA A 313 3.02 8.60 -4.09
N ILE A 314 2.90 7.35 -4.53
CA ILE A 314 2.00 6.32 -3.99
C ILE A 314 2.79 5.31 -3.15
N LEU A 315 3.97 4.90 -3.61
CA LEU A 315 4.86 3.98 -2.90
C LEU A 315 6.22 4.62 -2.69
N ALA A 316 6.85 4.28 -1.58
CA ALA A 316 8.22 4.68 -1.29
C ALA A 316 9.02 3.48 -0.79
N LEU A 317 10.26 3.35 -1.25
CA LEU A 317 11.18 2.27 -0.89
C LEU A 317 12.52 2.86 -0.42
N SER A 318 13.11 2.32 0.64
CA SER A 318 14.44 2.75 1.13
C SER A 318 15.22 1.60 1.75
N CYS A 319 16.54 1.78 1.85
CA CYS A 319 17.47 0.81 2.42
C CYS A 319 18.08 1.34 3.72
N TRP A 320 18.22 0.46 4.69
CA TRP A 320 18.66 0.78 6.05
C TRP A 320 19.62 -0.28 6.58
N LYS A 321 20.40 0.10 7.58
CA LYS A 321 21.18 -0.83 8.40
C LYS A 321 21.05 -0.39 9.86
N PRO A 322 20.96 -1.31 10.83
CA PRO A 322 21.14 -0.98 12.24
C PRO A 322 22.42 -0.16 12.44
N ALA A 323 22.31 0.98 13.13
CA ALA A 323 23.44 1.86 13.42
C ALA A 323 24.29 1.32 14.57
#